data_AF-A0AAJ0HW41-F1
#
_entry.id   AF-A0AAJ0HW41-F1
#
_cell.length_a   1.000
_cell.length_b   1.000
_cell.length_c   1.000
_cell.angle_alpha   90.00
_cell.angle_beta   90.00
_cell.angle_gamma   90.00
#
_symmetry.space_group_name_H-M   'P 1'
#
loop_
_entity.id
_entity.type
_entity.pdbx_description
1 polymer ?
#
loop_
_entity_poly.entity_id
_entity_poly.type
_entity_poly.pdbx_seq_one_letter_code
_entity_poly.pdbx_strand_id
1 'polypeptide(L)'
;MDLSIEVEDIRIICDEIRIKSENIQIGQRNYSLCTLDPSSHLSPLLDVLTGVEIPAFPATLGEISNLNGFEAVRILRALQQPRPALLSEMRERIRRAAMNQLY
;
A
#
# COMPACT_ATOMS: atom_id res chain seq x y z
N MET A 1 -33.41 -4.92 -16.04
CA MET A 1 -31.97 -4.75 -15.74
C MET A 1 -31.76 -3.27 -15.52
N ASP A 2 -31.40 -2.88 -14.30
CA ASP A 2 -31.19 -1.49 -13.95
C ASP A 2 -29.76 -1.11 -14.33
N LEU A 3 -29.60 -0.51 -15.51
CA LEU A 3 -28.31 -0.09 -16.06
C LEU A 3 -27.57 0.93 -15.15
N SER A 4 -28.27 1.56 -14.21
CA SER A 4 -27.71 2.56 -13.30
C SER A 4 -26.80 1.94 -12.24
N ILE A 5 -27.06 0.69 -11.84
CA ILE A 5 -26.27 -0.03 -10.82
C ILE A 5 -24.97 -0.53 -11.44
N GLU A 6 -25.02 -1.08 -12.67
CA GLU A 6 -23.85 -1.64 -13.35
C GLU A 6 -22.78 -0.57 -13.69
N VAL A 7 -23.20 0.65 -14.02
CA VAL A 7 -22.27 1.75 -14.35
C VAL A 7 -21.51 2.26 -13.11
N GLU A 8 -22.15 2.31 -11.94
CA GLU A 8 -21.50 2.78 -10.72
C GLU A 8 -20.47 1.76 -10.20
N ASP A 9 -20.79 0.46 -10.27
CA ASP A 9 -19.85 -0.61 -9.93
C ASP A 9 -18.60 -0.57 -10.82
N ILE A 10 -18.76 -0.31 -12.12
CA ILE A 10 -17.63 -0.16 -13.06
C ILE A 10 -16.74 1.03 -12.67
N ARG A 11 -17.34 2.17 -12.29
CA ARG A 11 -16.58 3.38 -11.89
C ARG A 11 -15.73 3.11 -10.66
N ILE A 12 -16.30 2.45 -9.65
CA ILE A 12 -15.57 2.07 -8.42
C ILE A 12 -14.38 1.17 -8.76
N ILE A 13 -14.57 0.16 -9.61
CA ILE A 13 -13.48 -0.74 -10.04
C ILE A 13 -12.38 0.03 -10.78
N CYS A 14 -12.75 0.94 -11.68
CA CYS A 14 -11.78 1.76 -12.42
C CYS A 14 -10.93 2.64 -11.49
N ASP A 15 -11.55 3.23 -10.46
CA ASP A 15 -10.83 4.04 -9.48
C ASP A 15 -9.88 3.21 -8.61
N GLU A 16 -10.31 2.02 -8.17
CA GLU A 16 -9.42 1.11 -7.44
C GLU A 16 -8.21 0.69 -8.28
N ILE A 17 -8.42 0.38 -9.57
CA ILE A 17 -7.34 0.02 -10.50
C ILE A 17 -6.36 1.19 -10.65
N ARG A 18 -6.88 2.41 -10.80
CA ARG A 18 -6.05 3.62 -10.91
C ARG A 18 -5.20 3.81 -9.66
N ILE A 19 -5.77 3.70 -8.46
CA ILE A 19 -5.05 3.86 -7.20
C ILE A 19 -4.00 2.76 -7.01
N LYS A 20 -4.33 1.50 -7.36
CA LYS A 20 -3.36 0.40 -7.33
C LYS A 20 -2.19 0.64 -8.29
N SER A 21 -2.45 1.17 -9.48
CA SER A 21 -1.41 1.57 -10.44
C SER A 21 -0.52 2.70 -9.90
N GLU A 22 -1.10 3.66 -9.20
CA GLU A 22 -0.35 4.75 -8.57
C GLU A 22 0.53 4.23 -7.43
N ASN A 23 0.02 3.32 -6.60
CA ASN A 23 0.81 2.63 -5.58
C ASN A 23 1.99 1.82 -6.16
N ILE A 24 1.82 1.22 -7.34
CA ILE A 24 2.90 0.54 -8.08
C ILE A 24 4.01 1.54 -8.45
N GLN A 25 3.65 2.72 -8.95
CA GLN A 25 4.61 3.77 -9.32
C GLN A 25 5.32 4.35 -8.08
N ILE A 26 4.58 4.61 -7.00
CA ILE A 26 5.13 5.05 -5.71
C ILE A 26 6.13 4.01 -5.20
N GLY A 27 5.76 2.73 -5.21
CA GLY A 27 6.62 1.66 -4.76
C GLY A 27 7.89 1.51 -5.62
N GLN A 28 7.81 1.69 -6.93
CA GLN A 28 8.99 1.72 -7.81
C GLN A 28 9.92 2.89 -7.47
N ARG A 29 9.38 4.07 -7.22
CA ARG A 29 10.16 5.24 -6.80
C ARG A 29 10.86 4.98 -5.47
N ASN A 30 10.12 4.48 -4.49
CA ASN A 30 10.65 4.11 -3.19
C ASN A 30 11.76 3.06 -3.30
N TYR A 31 11.57 2.07 -4.17
CA TYR A 31 12.58 1.05 -4.46
C TYR A 31 13.86 1.67 -5.02
N SER A 32 13.76 2.53 -6.04
CA SER A 32 14.92 3.21 -6.62
C SER A 32 15.69 4.04 -5.59
N LEU A 33 14.98 4.76 -4.71
CA LEU A 33 15.59 5.54 -3.64
C LEU A 33 16.27 4.65 -2.60
N CYS A 34 15.56 3.64 -2.09
CA CYS A 34 16.06 2.76 -1.04
C CYS A 34 17.18 1.82 -1.50
N THR A 35 17.25 1.53 -2.79
CA THR A 35 18.35 0.74 -3.38
C THR A 35 19.66 1.53 -3.35
N LEU A 36 19.59 2.84 -3.51
CA LEU A 36 20.77 3.73 -3.43
C LEU A 36 21.10 4.08 -1.98
N ASP A 37 20.09 4.32 -1.15
CA ASP A 37 20.23 4.65 0.25
C ASP A 37 19.07 4.04 1.08
N PRO A 38 19.31 2.99 1.86
CA PRO A 38 18.29 2.35 2.70
C PRO A 38 17.66 3.24 3.77
N SER A 39 18.28 4.38 4.08
CA SER A 39 17.75 5.39 5.01
C SER A 39 16.87 6.44 4.33
N SER A 40 16.71 6.35 3.00
CA SER A 40 15.83 7.23 2.23
C SER A 40 14.40 7.24 2.75
N HIS A 41 13.80 8.42 2.69
CA HIS A 41 12.39 8.58 3.01
C HIS A 41 11.49 7.94 1.94
N LEU A 42 10.52 7.17 2.40
CA LEU A 42 9.46 6.58 1.58
C LEU A 42 8.40 7.64 1.28
N SER A 43 7.95 7.67 0.04
CA SER A 43 6.66 8.27 -0.30
C SER A 43 5.54 7.35 0.20
N PRO A 44 4.51 7.88 0.89
CA PRO A 44 3.44 7.06 1.44
C PRO A 44 2.62 6.43 0.32
N LEU A 45 2.16 5.20 0.53
CA LEU A 45 1.16 4.58 -0.33
C LEU A 45 -0.22 5.22 -0.09
N LEU A 46 -1.11 5.08 -1.06
CA LEU A 46 -2.51 5.51 -1.02
C LEU A 46 -3.41 4.37 -0.51
N ASP A 47 -4.41 4.72 0.28
CA ASP A 47 -5.52 3.85 0.65
C ASP A 47 -6.36 3.58 -0.61
N VAL A 48 -6.58 2.30 -0.91
CA VAL A 48 -7.25 1.87 -2.15
C VAL A 48 -8.71 2.34 -2.22
N LEU A 49 -9.38 2.49 -1.06
CA LEU A 49 -10.79 2.89 -1.01
C LEU A 49 -10.98 4.40 -1.14
N THR A 50 -10.02 5.19 -0.67
CA THR A 50 -10.17 6.65 -0.58
C THR A 50 -9.27 7.42 -1.54
N GLY A 51 -8.21 6.79 -2.04
CA GLY A 51 -7.18 7.44 -2.86
C GLY A 51 -6.31 8.43 -2.10
N VAL A 52 -6.45 8.54 -0.78
CA VAL A 52 -5.66 9.43 0.09
C VAL A 52 -4.45 8.68 0.63
N GLU A 53 -3.36 9.39 0.90
CA GLU A 53 -2.19 8.84 1.59
C GLU A 53 -2.59 8.10 2.86
N ILE A 54 -2.03 6.90 3.06
CA ILE A 54 -2.26 6.11 4.26
C ILE A 54 -1.72 6.91 5.45
N PRO A 55 -2.58 7.29 6.43
CA PRO A 55 -2.15 8.10 7.56
C PRO A 55 -1.02 7.41 8.32
N ALA A 56 -0.03 8.15 8.84
CA ALA A 56 1.08 7.57 9.61
C ALA A 56 1.73 6.35 8.91
N PHE A 57 1.88 6.40 7.58
CA PHE A 57 2.68 5.43 6.86
C PHE A 57 4.16 5.58 7.28
N PRO A 58 4.91 4.48 7.43
CA PRO A 58 6.32 4.53 7.81
C PRO A 58 7.13 5.42 6.88
N ALA A 59 7.94 6.30 7.45
CA ALA A 59 8.78 7.21 6.68
C ALA A 59 10.01 6.50 6.11
N THR A 60 10.44 5.36 6.66
CA THR A 60 11.61 4.60 6.20
C THR A 60 11.35 3.09 6.25
N LEU A 61 12.19 2.30 5.56
CA LEU A 61 12.16 0.83 5.66
C LEU A 61 12.47 0.33 7.08
N GLY A 62 13.27 1.08 7.83
CA GLY A 62 13.56 0.80 9.24
C GLY A 62 12.31 0.89 10.11
N GLU A 63 11.48 1.91 9.90
CA GLU A 63 10.22 2.08 10.63
C GLU A 63 9.22 0.95 10.35
N ILE A 64 9.16 0.43 9.12
CA ILE A 64 8.34 -0.76 8.80
C ILE A 64 8.72 -1.94 9.70
N SER A 65 10.01 -2.12 9.96
CA SER A 65 10.53 -3.19 10.82
C SER A 65 10.10 -3.04 12.29
N ASN A 66 9.72 -1.83 12.71
CA ASN A 66 9.32 -1.51 14.08
C ASN A 66 7.80 -1.43 14.29
N LEU A 67 6.99 -1.54 13.22
CA LEU A 67 5.53 -1.46 13.30
C LEU A 67 4.93 -2.45 14.31
N ASN A 68 4.06 -1.97 15.18
CA ASN A 68 3.28 -2.86 16.03
C ASN A 68 2.14 -3.53 15.23
N GLY A 69 1.47 -4.51 15.86
CA GLY A 69 0.41 -5.28 15.19
C GLY A 69 -0.79 -4.44 14.76
N PHE A 70 -1.16 -3.41 15.53
CA PHE A 70 -2.28 -2.55 15.18
C PHE A 70 -1.97 -1.68 13.96
N GLU A 71 -0.79 -1.08 13.92
CA GLU A 71 -0.34 -0.26 12.79
C GLU A 71 -0.23 -1.09 11.51
N ALA A 72 0.37 -2.28 11.61
CA ALA A 72 0.53 -3.17 10.45
C ALA A 72 -0.82 -3.63 9.89
N VAL A 73 -1.77 -3.99 10.75
CA VAL A 73 -3.14 -4.36 10.33
C VAL A 73 -3.85 -3.17 9.66
N ARG A 74 -3.70 -1.96 10.21
CA ARG A 74 -4.31 -0.75 9.63
C ARG A 74 -3.79 -0.48 8.23
N ILE A 75 -2.48 -0.56 8.01
CA ILE A 75 -1.87 -0.36 6.69
C ILE A 75 -2.33 -1.45 5.71
N LEU A 76 -2.28 -2.72 6.10
CA LEU A 76 -2.73 -3.81 5.23
C LEU A 76 -4.21 -3.68 4.86
N ARG A 77 -5.06 -3.22 5.79
CA ARG A 77 -6.48 -2.97 5.52
C ARG A 77 -6.67 -1.87 4.47
N ALA A 78 -5.95 -0.75 4.59
CA ALA A 78 -5.99 0.34 3.62
C ALA A 78 -5.53 -0.11 2.22
N LEU A 79 -4.59 -1.06 2.15
CA LEU A 79 -4.12 -1.67 0.91
C LEU A 79 -5.01 -2.82 0.39
N GLN A 80 -6.14 -3.09 1.06
CA GLN A 80 -7.00 -4.24 0.81
C GLN A 80 -6.24 -5.59 0.78
N GLN A 81 -5.16 -5.71 1.56
CA GLN A 81 -4.35 -6.92 1.64
C GLN A 81 -4.85 -7.84 2.76
N PRO A 82 -4.82 -9.18 2.56
CA PRO A 82 -5.20 -10.11 3.60
C PRO A 82 -4.27 -9.99 4.80
N ARG A 83 -4.85 -10.13 6.00
CA ARG A 83 -4.11 -10.11 7.26
C ARG A 83 -3.51 -11.50 7.53
N PRO A 84 -2.18 -11.67 7.51
CA PRO A 84 -1.55 -12.91 7.96
C PRO A 84 -1.63 -13.09 9.49
N ALA A 85 -1.32 -14.29 9.99
CA ALA A 85 -1.33 -14.57 11.42
C ALA A 85 -0.14 -13.94 12.16
N LEU A 86 1.02 -13.87 11.51
CA LEU A 86 2.28 -13.43 12.10
C LEU A 86 2.58 -11.96 11.79
N LEU A 87 3.04 -11.21 12.80
CA LEU A 87 3.42 -9.80 12.63
C LEU A 87 4.60 -9.61 11.66
N SER A 88 5.57 -10.54 11.68
CA SER A 88 6.69 -10.54 10.75
C SER A 88 6.24 -10.58 9.30
N GLU A 89 5.24 -11.42 8.99
CA GLU A 89 4.65 -11.51 7.65
C GLU A 89 3.89 -10.25 7.26
N MET A 90 3.21 -9.60 8.23
CA MET A 90 2.56 -8.30 7.96
C MET A 90 3.59 -7.24 7.54
N ARG A 91 4.67 -7.11 8.33
CA ARG A 91 5.74 -6.14 8.06
C ARG A 91 6.40 -6.43 6.71
N GLU A 92 6.62 -7.70 6.38
CA GLU A 92 7.19 -8.09 5.09
C GLU A 92 6.27 -7.76 3.92
N ARG A 93 4.95 -7.98 4.04
CA ARG A 93 3.99 -7.56 3.01
C ARG A 93 3.97 -6.06 2.82
N ILE A 94 3.98 -5.30 3.91
CA ILE A 94 4.03 -3.82 3.86
C ILE A 94 5.33 -3.36 3.19
N ARG A 95 6.47 -3.98 3.54
CA ARG A 95 7.77 -3.69 2.92
C ARG A 95 7.74 -3.92 1.41
N ARG A 96 7.23 -5.08 0.97
CA ARG A 96 7.11 -5.40 -0.46
C ARG A 96 6.20 -4.43 -1.18
N ALA A 97 5.05 -4.08 -0.60
CA ALA A 97 4.15 -3.09 -1.16
C ALA A 97 4.83 -1.71 -1.28
N ALA A 98 5.52 -1.28 -0.21
CA ALA A 98 6.24 -0.01 -0.16
C ALA A 98 7.35 0.11 -1.22
N MET A 99 7.88 -1.02 -1.70
CA MET A 99 8.95 -1.09 -2.69
C MET A 99 8.48 -1.66 -4.04
N ASN A 100 7.19 -1.97 -4.20
CA ASN A 100 6.63 -2.66 -5.35
C ASN A 100 7.51 -3.81 -5.88
N GLN A 101 8.04 -4.64 -4.98
CA GLN A 101 8.78 -5.85 -5.35
C GLN A 101 7.77 -6.95 -5.69
N LEU A 102 7.35 -6.99 -6.95
CA LEU A 102 6.62 -8.12 -7.52
C LEU A 102 7.59 -9.29 -7.73
N TYR A 103 7.25 -10.45 -7.18
CA TYR A 103 7.75 -11.74 -7.66
C TYR A 103 6.67 -12.39 -8.53
#